data_AF-A0A2E8QWN4-F1
#
_entry.id   AF-A0A2E8QWN4-F1
#
_cell.length_a   1.000
_cell.length_b   1.000
_cell.length_c   1.000
_cell.angle_alpha   90.00
_cell.angle_beta   90.00
_cell.angle_gamma   90.00
#
_symmetry.space_group_name_H-M   'P 1'
#
loop_
_entity.id
_entity.type
_entity.pdbx_description
1 polymer ?
#
loop_
_entity_poly.entity_id
_entity_poly.type
_entity_poly.pdbx_seq_one_letter_code
_entity_poly.pdbx_strand_id
1 'polypeptide(L)'
;MVVMAVFLCPKTADAQTREVAFSADEGTWLSLDVSPGGDRLAFELLGDVYDLPLAGGEATAIVTGAAFQSQPRYSPDGNWLA
;
A
#
# COMPACT_ATOMS: atom_id res chain seq x y z
N MET A 1 1.74 -8.67 10.19
CA MET A 1 2.51 -9.48 9.22
C MET A 1 1.92 -9.19 7.85
N VAL A 2 2.61 -8.40 7.04
CA VAL A 2 2.13 -8.00 5.72
C VAL A 2 2.92 -8.83 4.71
N VAL A 3 2.30 -9.85 4.14
CA VAL A 3 2.90 -10.69 3.09
C VAL A 3 2.52 -10.04 1.77
N MET A 4 3.49 -9.49 1.03
CA MET A 4 3.22 -8.75 -0.21
C MET A 4 4.17 -9.14 -1.34
N ALA A 5 3.60 -9.22 -2.54
CA ALA A 5 4.28 -9.55 -3.77
C ALA A 5 4.73 -8.27 -4.49
N VAL A 6 6.04 -8.02 -4.56
CA VAL A 6 6.60 -6.88 -5.28
C VAL A 6 6.66 -7.19 -6.78
N PHE A 7 5.86 -6.50 -7.59
CA PHE A 7 5.89 -6.60 -9.06
C PHE A 7 6.81 -5.54 -9.66
N LEU A 8 8.06 -5.92 -9.99
CA LEU A 8 8.90 -5.08 -10.84
C LEU A 8 8.47 -5.22 -12.32
N CYS A 9 8.09 -4.10 -12.95
CA CYS A 9 7.66 -4.04 -14.35
C CYS A 9 8.80 -4.42 -15.32
N PRO A 10 8.60 -5.41 -16.21
CA PRO A 10 9.58 -5.71 -17.24
C PRO A 10 9.16 -5.14 -18.59
N LYS A 11 10.00 -4.24 -19.13
CA LYS A 11 9.93 -3.80 -20.53
C LYS A 11 10.53 -4.82 -21.49
N THR A 12 10.21 -6.11 -21.34
CA THR A 12 10.48 -7.15 -22.34
C THR A 12 9.70 -8.39 -21.92
N ALA A 13 9.06 -9.09 -22.86
CA ALA A 13 8.18 -10.23 -22.63
C ALA A 13 8.90 -11.50 -22.11
N ASP A 14 9.98 -11.35 -21.33
CA ASP A 14 10.80 -12.46 -20.84
C ASP A 14 11.48 -12.21 -19.48
N ALA A 15 11.14 -11.14 -18.75
CA ALA A 15 11.66 -11.02 -17.39
C ALA A 15 10.83 -11.86 -16.44
N GLN A 16 11.47 -12.88 -15.87
CA GLN A 16 10.91 -13.68 -14.79
C GLN A 16 10.67 -12.77 -13.57
N THR A 17 9.41 -12.45 -13.27
CA THR A 17 9.06 -11.80 -11.99
C THR A 17 9.22 -12.84 -10.88
N ARG A 18 9.93 -12.46 -9.80
CA ARG A 18 10.03 -13.28 -8.59
C ARG A 18 9.29 -12.61 -7.46
N GLU A 19 8.37 -13.33 -6.85
CA GLU A 19 7.72 -12.91 -5.62
C GLU A 19 8.71 -12.95 -4.45
N VAL A 20 8.73 -11.89 -3.64
CA VAL A 20 9.60 -11.78 -2.47
C VAL A 20 8.74 -11.43 -1.27
N ALA A 21 8.66 -12.35 -0.31
CA ALA A 21 8.10 -12.07 0.99
C ALA A 21 9.14 -11.34 1.86
N PHE A 22 8.74 -10.28 2.53
CA PHE A 22 9.57 -9.55 3.47
C PHE A 22 8.75 -9.12 4.68
N SER A 23 9.43 -8.89 5.80
CA SER A 23 8.90 -8.19 6.95
C SER A 23 9.72 -6.91 7.14
N ALA A 24 9.06 -5.81 7.41
CA ALA A 24 9.70 -4.54 7.70
C ALA A 24 9.06 -3.91 8.93
N ASP A 25 9.89 -3.35 9.79
CA ASP A 25 9.45 -2.57 10.97
C ASP A 25 9.54 -1.05 10.68
N GLU A 26 10.34 -0.67 9.69
CA GLU A 26 10.58 0.71 9.28
C GLU A 26 10.51 0.84 7.76
N GLY A 27 10.03 1.99 7.29
CA GLY A 27 10.00 2.35 5.87
C GLY A 27 10.43 3.79 5.68
N THR A 28 11.13 4.06 4.60
CA THR A 28 11.54 5.42 4.22
C THR A 28 10.59 5.97 3.16
N TRP A 29 10.31 7.27 3.23
CA TRP A 29 9.52 7.99 2.23
C TRP A 29 8.05 7.57 2.12
N LEU A 30 7.51 7.00 3.19
CA LEU A 30 6.11 6.63 3.29
C LEU A 30 5.21 7.88 3.28
N SER A 31 4.16 7.82 2.47
CA SER A 31 3.01 8.73 2.58
C SER A 31 1.81 8.02 3.20
N LEU A 32 1.09 8.73 4.06
CA LEU A 32 -0.09 8.22 4.75
C LEU A 32 -1.16 9.30 4.93
N ASP A 33 -2.39 8.86 5.16
CA ASP A 33 -3.52 9.69 5.57
C ASP A 33 -4.39 8.92 6.57
N VAL A 34 -5.17 9.64 7.38
CA VAL A 34 -6.06 9.06 8.40
C VAL A 34 -7.50 9.28 7.98
N SER A 35 -8.35 8.27 8.18
CA SER A 35 -9.77 8.37 7.85
C SER A 35 -10.41 9.54 8.61
N PRO A 36 -11.45 10.21 8.06
CA PRO A 36 -12.15 11.27 8.78
C PRO A 36 -12.74 10.80 10.13
N GLY A 37 -13.08 9.50 10.23
CA GLY A 37 -13.54 8.86 11.47
C GLY A 37 -12.42 8.56 12.48
N GLY A 38 -11.15 8.67 12.08
CA GLY A 38 -10.00 8.42 12.95
C GLY A 38 -9.78 6.97 13.33
N ASP A 39 -10.38 6.04 12.62
CA ASP A 39 -10.37 4.60 12.91
C ASP A 39 -9.49 3.79 11.95
N ARG A 40 -9.08 4.38 10.82
CA ARG A 40 -8.27 3.74 9.79
C ARG A 40 -7.15 4.65 9.30
N LEU A 41 -6.09 4.04 8.79
CA LEU A 41 -4.92 4.67 8.22
C LEU A 41 -4.67 4.07 6.82
N ALA A 42 -4.60 4.93 5.81
CA ALA A 42 -4.18 4.56 4.48
C ALA A 42 -2.70 4.93 4.32
N PHE A 43 -1.92 4.06 3.71
CA PHE A 43 -0.51 4.31 3.44
C PHE A 43 -0.07 3.58 2.18
N GLU A 44 0.96 4.11 1.52
CA GLU A 44 1.63 3.37 0.45
C GLU A 44 2.86 2.63 0.97
N LEU A 45 3.16 1.49 0.37
CA LEU A 45 4.42 0.78 0.57
C LEU A 45 4.80 0.04 -0.71
N LEU A 46 6.00 0.32 -1.23
CA LEU A 46 6.53 -0.26 -2.47
C LEU A 46 5.64 -0.02 -3.71
N GLY A 47 4.89 1.07 -3.73
CA GLY A 47 4.05 1.46 -4.86
C GLY A 47 2.62 0.91 -4.84
N ASP A 48 2.25 0.16 -3.80
CA ASP A 48 0.88 -0.28 -3.54
C ASP A 48 0.26 0.53 -2.40
N VAL A 49 -1.07 0.67 -2.39
CA VAL A 49 -1.82 1.36 -1.33
C VAL A 49 -2.54 0.35 -0.45
N TYR A 50 -2.37 0.50 0.85
CA TYR A 50 -2.97 -0.32 1.89
C TYR A 50 -3.81 0.53 2.83
N ASP A 51 -4.81 -0.11 3.42
CA ASP A 51 -5.64 0.44 4.50
C ASP A 51 -5.52 -0.45 5.74
N LEU A 52 -5.33 0.16 6.91
CA LEU A 52 -5.08 -0.53 8.18
C LEU A 52 -5.94 0.09 9.29
N PRO A 53 -6.54 -0.71 10.20
CA PRO A 53 -7.15 -0.18 11.41
C PRO A 53 -6.13 0.58 12.26
N LEU A 54 -6.52 1.73 12.82
CA LEU A 54 -5.61 2.56 13.62
C LEU A 54 -5.15 1.85 14.91
N ALA A 55 -5.94 0.89 15.41
CA ALA A 55 -5.58 0.01 16.52
C ALA A 55 -4.47 -1.00 16.16
N GLY A 56 -3.99 -1.02 14.90
CA GLY A 56 -3.09 -2.01 14.35
C GLY A 56 -3.82 -3.28 13.88
N GLY A 57 -3.06 -4.23 13.36
CA GLY A 57 -3.58 -5.50 12.87
C GLY A 57 -3.12 -5.82 11.44
N GLU A 58 -4.03 -6.37 10.64
CA GLU A 58 -3.78 -6.75 9.26
C GLU A 58 -4.16 -5.60 8.31
N ALA A 59 -3.22 -5.22 7.44
CA ALA A 59 -3.45 -4.22 6.40
C ALA A 59 -4.13 -4.88 5.19
N THR A 60 -5.14 -4.22 4.64
CA THR A 60 -5.86 -4.64 3.43
C THR A 60 -5.30 -3.89 2.22
N ALA A 61 -4.94 -4.61 1.15
CA ALA A 61 -4.55 -4.00 -0.10
C ALA A 61 -5.76 -3.35 -0.79
N ILE A 62 -5.66 -2.07 -1.14
CA ILE A 62 -6.73 -1.33 -1.83
C ILE A 62 -6.41 -1.19 -3.31
N VAL A 63 -5.17 -0.83 -3.64
CA VAL A 63 -4.69 -0.72 -5.02
C VAL A 63 -3.33 -1.37 -5.13
N THR A 64 -3.18 -2.30 -6.07
CA THR A 64 -1.94 -2.99 -6.36
C THR A 64 -1.64 -3.00 -7.84
N GLY A 65 -0.37 -3.05 -8.23
CA GLY A 65 0.00 -3.39 -9.61
C GLY A 65 1.27 -2.73 -10.11
N ALA A 66 1.39 -2.63 -11.43
CA ALA A 66 2.62 -2.16 -12.07
C ALA A 66 2.85 -0.64 -11.95
N ALA A 67 1.83 0.13 -11.58
CA ALA A 67 1.92 1.58 -11.44
C ALA A 67 2.23 1.93 -9.98
N PHE A 68 3.19 2.84 -9.78
CA PHE A 68 3.58 3.30 -8.46
C PHE A 68 2.53 4.25 -7.89
N GLN A 69 1.68 3.74 -7.00
CA GLN A 69 0.70 4.53 -6.28
C GLN A 69 1.39 5.31 -5.15
N SER A 70 0.96 6.54 -4.91
CA SER A 70 1.56 7.37 -3.87
C SER A 70 0.57 8.40 -3.35
N GLN A 71 0.82 8.89 -2.14
CA GLN A 71 0.07 9.96 -1.49
C GLN A 71 -1.44 9.69 -1.40
N PRO A 72 -1.86 8.52 -0.86
CA PRO A 72 -3.27 8.22 -0.72
C PRO A 72 -3.94 9.27 0.17
N ARG A 73 -5.14 9.72 -0.19
CA ARG A 73 -5.93 10.67 0.61
C ARG A 73 -7.35 10.22 0.81
N TYR A 74 -7.84 10.20 2.04
CA TYR A 74 -9.26 9.94 2.26
C TYR A 74 -10.10 11.10 1.76
N SER A 75 -11.23 10.74 1.16
CA SER A 75 -12.30 11.69 0.90
C SER A 75 -12.84 12.26 2.21
N PRO A 76 -13.42 13.48 2.20
CA PRO A 76 -13.98 14.08 3.42
C PRO A 76 -15.05 13.23 4.12
N ASP A 77 -15.75 12.38 3.36
CA ASP A 77 -16.75 11.43 3.86
C ASP A 77 -16.19 10.02 4.14
N GLY A 78 -14.90 9.78 3.87
CA GLY A 78 -14.20 8.53 4.12
C GLY A 78 -14.57 7.36 3.19
N ASN A 79 -15.41 7.59 2.17
CA ASN A 79 -15.94 6.53 1.32
C ASN A 79 -15.00 6.12 0.17
N TRP A 80 -13.96 6.92 -0.12
CA TRP A 80 -12.99 6.61 -1.17
C TRP A 80 -11.61 7.21 -0.87
N LEU A 81 -10.60 6.72 -1.59
CA LEU A 81 -9.22 7.22 -1.57
C LEU A 81 -8.88 7.89 -2.90
N ALA A 82 -8.29 9.09 -2.83
CA ALA A 82 -7.74 9.86 -3.94
C ALA A 82 -6.26 9.53 -4.17
#